data_AF-A0A9X1PXR1-F1
#
_entry.id   AF-A0A9X1PXR1-F1
#
_cell.length_a   1.000
_cell.length_b   1.000
_cell.length_c   1.000
_cell.angle_alpha   90.00
_cell.angle_beta   90.00
_cell.angle_gamma   90.00
#
_symmetry.space_group_name_H-M   'P 1'
#
loop_
_entity.id
_entity.type
_entity.pdbx_description
1 polymer ?
#
loop_
_entity_poly.entity_id
_entity_poly.type
_entity_poly.pdbx_seq_one_letter_code
_entity_poly.pdbx_strand_id
1 'polypeptide(L)' 'MTEAERAFAIESVGQMAWGGVMAINAAVWFVAGLLQVDYPEAERLVASAMTKAMAKEVDRNLVKIGNANGN' A
#
# COMPACT_ATOMS: atom_id res chain seq x y z
N MET A 1 -19.18 -3.03 -4.35
CA MET A 1 -17.78 -2.70 -4.64
C MET A 1 -17.31 -3.60 -5.76
N THR A 2 -16.80 -3.02 -6.83
CA THR A 2 -16.18 -3.75 -7.94
C THR A 2 -14.77 -4.22 -7.54
N GLU A 3 -14.19 -5.14 -8.32
CA GLU A 3 -12.81 -5.59 -8.10
C GLU A 3 -11.81 -4.42 -8.20
N ALA A 4 -12.05 -3.49 -9.13
CA ALA A 4 -11.20 -2.31 -9.32
C ALA A 4 -11.26 -1.36 -8.10
N GLU A 5 -12.45 -1.09 -7.57
CA GLU A 5 -12.63 -0.28 -6.36
C GLU A 5 -11.98 -0.93 -5.14
N ARG A 6 -12.10 -2.26 -5.04
CA ARG A 6 -11.46 -3.04 -3.96
C ARG A 6 -9.94 -2.92 -4.01
N ALA A 7 -9.36 -3.14 -5.18
CA ALA A 7 -7.91 -3.03 -5.38
C ALA A 7 -7.41 -1.61 -5.07
N PHE A 8 -8.13 -0.59 -5.54
CA PHE A 8 -7.79 0.81 -5.30
C PHE A 8 -7.83 1.18 -3.81
N ALA A 9 -8.84 0.71 -3.08
CA ALA A 9 -8.95 0.97 -1.64
C ALA A 9 -7.78 0.34 -0.86
N ILE A 10 -7.43 -0.92 -1.15
CA ILE A 10 -6.31 -1.62 -0.50
C ILE A 10 -4.98 -0.92 -0.82
N GLU A 11 -4.75 -0.53 -2.08
CA GLU A 11 -3.54 0.20 -2.47
C GLU A 11 -3.43 1.56 -1.78
N SER A 12 -4.53 2.30 -1.68
CA SER A 12 -4.56 3.59 -0.99
C SER A 12 -4.22 3.44 0.50
N VAL A 13 -4.78 2.42 1.15
CA VAL A 13 -4.48 2.10 2.56
C VAL A 13 -3.03 1.69 2.74
N GLY A 14 -2.49 0.85 1.85
CA GLY A 14 -1.08 0.46 1.86
C GLY A 14 -0.14 1.66 1.72
N GLN A 15 -0.47 2.63 0.87
CA GLN A 15 0.31 3.87 0.72
C GLN A 15 0.26 4.75 1.98
N MET A 16 -0.92 4.89 2.59
CA MET A 16 -1.07 5.65 3.84
C MET A 16 -0.32 5.00 5.00
N ALA A 17 -0.34 3.66 5.08
CA ALA A 17 0.39 2.91 6.09
C ALA A 17 1.91 3.00 5.90
N TRP A 18 2.40 2.84 4.67
CA TRP A 18 3.81 3.01 4.34
C TRP A 18 4.31 4.42 4.62
N GLY A 19 3.57 5.44 4.19
CA GLY A 19 3.92 6.84 4.41
C GLY A 19 3.80 7.33 5.85
N GLY A 20 3.42 6.47 6.80
CA GLY A 20 3.25 6.82 8.21
C GLY A 20 2.04 7.71 8.53
N VAL A 21 1.12 7.89 7.56
CA VAL A 21 -0.11 8.69 7.73
C VAL A 21 -1.18 7.90 8.50
N MET A 22 -1.17 6.58 8.39
CA MET A 22 -2.07 5.67 9.07
C MET A 22 -1.28 4.60 9.83
N ALA A 23 -1.65 4.35 11.08
CA ALA A 23 -1.06 3.24 11.84
C ALA A 23 -1.41 1.89 11.20
N ILE A 24 -0.46 0.95 11.16
CA ILE A 24 -0.63 -0.36 10.49
C ILE A 24 -1.83 -1.12 11.07
N ASN A 25 -1.99 -1.13 12.39
CA ASN A 25 -3.14 -1.78 13.03
C ASN A 25 -4.48 -1.18 12.59
N ALA A 26 -4.56 0.15 12.44
CA ALA A 26 -5.76 0.83 11.95
C ALA A 26 -6.04 0.50 10.48
N ALA A 27 -4.99 0.41 9.65
CA ALA A 27 -5.08 -0.04 8.26
C ALA A 27 -5.63 -1.47 8.17
N VAL A 28 -5.15 -2.40 9.00
CA VAL A 28 -5.63 -3.79 9.03
C VAL A 28 -7.08 -3.86 9.48
N TRP A 29 -7.46 -3.16 10.55
CA TRP A 29 -8.86 -3.10 10.99
C TRP A 29 -9.79 -2.52 9.92
N PHE A 30 -9.37 -1.46 9.23
CA PHE A 30 -10.14 -0.87 8.15
C PHE A 30 -10.33 -1.85 6.99
N VAL A 31 -9.27 -2.53 6.55
CA VAL A 31 -9.34 -3.52 5.47
C VAL A 31 -10.19 -4.73 5.86
N ALA A 32 -10.08 -5.22 7.11
CA ALA A 32 -10.91 -6.31 7.61
C ALA A 32 -12.40 -5.96 7.55
N GLY A 33 -12.77 -4.77 8.04
CA GLY A 33 -14.16 -4.28 8.00
C GLY A 33 -14.66 -4.00 6.59
N LEU A 34 -13.83 -3.38 5.74
CA LEU A 34 -14.20 -3.03 4.37
C LEU A 34 -14.44 -4.28 3.50
N LEU A 35 -13.61 -5.31 3.66
CA LEU A 35 -13.64 -6.51 2.83
C LEU A 35 -14.37 -7.68 3.47
N GLN A 36 -14.79 -7.56 4.73
CA GLN A 36 -15.43 -8.62 5.50
C GLN A 36 -14.55 -9.89 5.56
N VAL A 37 -13.25 -9.70 5.75
CA VAL A 37 -12.25 -10.78 5.89
C VAL A 37 -11.74 -10.85 7.32
N ASP A 38 -11.14 -11.98 7.69
CA ASP A 38 -10.51 -12.11 9.01
C ASP A 38 -9.27 -11.22 9.14
N TYR A 39 -8.86 -10.99 10.38
CA TYR A 39 -7.73 -10.13 10.69
C TYR A 39 -6.42 -10.62 10.03
N PRO A 40 -6.07 -11.92 10.05
CA PRO A 40 -4.87 -12.41 9.35
C PRO A 40 -4.88 -12.15 7.84
N GLU A 41 -6.03 -12.31 7.17
CA GLU A 41 -6.14 -12.01 5.74
C GLU A 41 -6.01 -10.51 5.48
N ALA A 42 -6.66 -9.67 6.28
CA ALA A 42 -6.50 -8.22 6.17
C ALA A 42 -5.05 -7.78 6.39
N GLU A 43 -4.34 -8.38 7.35
CA GLU A 43 -2.93 -8.13 7.61
C GLU A 43 -2.06 -8.46 6.39
N ARG A 44 -2.29 -9.63 5.76
CA ARG A 44 -1.59 -10.01 4.51
C ARG A 44 -1.85 -9.02 3.38
N LEU A 45 -3.10 -8.57 3.21
CA LEU A 45 -3.46 -7.62 2.16
C LEU A 45 -2.80 -6.26 2.38
N VAL A 46 -2.80 -5.75 3.61
CA VAL A 46 -2.13 -4.49 3.96
C VAL A 46 -0.62 -4.60 3.75
N ALA A 47 0.02 -5.67 4.23
CA ALA A 47 1.46 -5.87 4.06
C ALA A 47 1.88 -5.96 2.57
N SER A 48 1.07 -6.64 1.75
CA SER A 48 1.28 -6.70 0.30
C SER A 48 1.15 -5.31 -0.36
N ALA A 49 0.12 -4.55 0.03
CA ALA A 49 -0.09 -3.20 -0.48
C ALA A 49 1.03 -2.23 -0.08
N MET A 50 1.52 -2.32 1.16
CA MET A 50 2.68 -1.56 1.63
C MET A 50 3.93 -1.91 0.84
N THR A 51 4.17 -3.20 0.57
CA THR A 51 5.33 -3.66 -0.22
C THR A 51 5.30 -3.07 -1.64
N LYS A 52 4.11 -3.04 -2.28
CA LYS A 52 3.93 -2.38 -3.58
C LYS A 52 4.19 -0.88 -3.53
N ALA A 53 3.72 -0.20 -2.47
CA ALA A 53 3.96 1.23 -2.29
C ALA A 53 5.47 1.53 -2.17
N MET A 54 6.19 0.74 -1.36
CA MET A 54 7.64 0.81 -1.19
C MET A 54 8.36 0.59 -2.53
N ALA A 55 8.04 -0.48 -3.27
CA ALA A 55 8.65 -0.76 -4.57
C ALA A 55 8.48 0.41 -5.55
N LYS A 56 7.26 0.96 -5.64
CA LYS A 56 6.95 2.11 -6.51
C LYS A 56 7.72 3.38 -6.11
N GLU A 57 8.03 3.56 -4.83
CA GLU A 57 8.85 4.67 -4.36
C GLU A 57 10.33 4.47 -4.70
N VAL A 58 10.85 3.26 -4.45
CA VAL A 58 12.22 2.89 -4.81
C VAL A 58 12.45 3.08 -6.31
N ASP A 59 11.57 2.54 -7.15
CA ASP A 59 11.65 2.70 -8.61
C ASP A 59 11.67 4.17 -9.04
N ARG A 60 10.79 4.99 -8.45
CA ARG A 60 10.75 6.44 -8.72
C ARG A 60 12.04 7.13 -8.31
N ASN A 61 12.64 6.75 -7.19
CA ASN A 61 13.87 7.36 -6.70
C ASN A 61 15.10 6.89 -7.51
N LEU A 62 15.13 5.63 -7.95
CA LEU A 62 16.16 5.11 -8.85
C LEU A 62 16.15 5.84 -10.20
N VAL A 63 14.97 6.06 -10.78
CA VAL A 63 14.82 6.85 -12.02
C VAL A 63 15.33 8.28 -11.84
N LYS A 64 15.04 8.93 -10.71
CA LYS A 64 15.57 10.26 -10.40
C LYS A 64 17.10 10.30 -10.34
N ILE A 65 17.71 9.30 -9.69
CA ILE A 65 19.19 9.19 -9.60
C ILE A 65 19.79 8.96 -11.00
N GLY A 66 19.20 8.06 -11.80
CA GLY A 66 19.66 7.81 -13.17
C GLY A 66 19.62 9.06 -14.05
N ASN A 67 18.55 9.85 -13.94
CA ASN A 67 18.41 11.12 -14.67
C ASN A 67 19.39 12.20 -14.16
N ALA A 68 19.73 12.19 -12.87
CA ALA A 68 20.69 13.15 -12.29
C ALA A 68 22.15 12.84 -12.67
N ASN A 69 22.49 11.56 -12.90
CA ASN A 69 23.86 11.12 -13.24
C ASN A 69 24.12 11.03 -14.76
N GLY A 70 23.09 11.21 -15.60
CA GLY A 70 23.19 11.14 -17.07
C GLY A 70 23.31 12.49 -17.79
N ASN A 71 23.38 13.59 -17.03
CA ASN A 71 23.68 14.95 -17.49
C ASN A 71 25.04 15.41 -16.95
#